data_AF-A0A6A5ZZ64-F1
#
_entry.id   AF-A0A6A5ZZ64-F1
#
_cell.length_a   1.000
_cell.length_b   1.000
_cell.length_c   1.000
_cell.angle_alpha   90.00
_cell.angle_beta   90.00
_cell.angle_gamma   90.00
#
_symmetry.space_group_name_H-M   'P 1'
#
loop_
_entity.id
_entity.type
_entity.pdbx_description
1 polymer ?
#
loop_
_entity_poly.entity_id
_entity_poly.type
_entity_poly.pdbx_seq_one_letter_code
_entity_poly.pdbx_strand_id
1 'polypeptide(L)'
;MAPLTLRPANARITDAQSPDSTKPPHIDEDTPMTISGGLSRPTTPPRSSPQTRNLTAKNRRKRYLELNPSYFTDPSLELADPLLYDRLIRRFQTASERETEGRLKGFSGQMATDLWRAEAKKDALAQPNPNSLFIYNRGPQGQIVEEDKDEVPMTREEGRAWWVDEMTQRFLRGEDGDFEYKNVDGKWEFDDPEEERDVQDRWFESMESDFDSEGEGREKVLMGETGVQDY
;
A
#
# COMPACT_ATOMS: atom_id res chain seq x y z
N MET A 1 7.94 6.41 16.76
CA MET A 1 7.30 5.20 16.20
C MET A 1 8.34 4.47 15.37
N ALA A 2 8.42 3.14 15.45
CA ALA A 2 9.33 2.38 14.59
C ALA A 2 8.69 2.21 13.20
N PRO A 3 9.47 2.21 12.10
CA PRO A 3 8.94 1.99 10.77
C PRO A 3 8.39 0.56 10.63
N LEU A 4 7.19 0.41 10.07
CA LEU A 4 6.60 -0.89 9.78
C LEU A 4 7.33 -1.52 8.58
N THR A 5 8.19 -2.50 8.86
CA THR A 5 8.88 -3.28 7.83
C THR A 5 7.93 -4.34 7.26
N LEU A 6 7.11 -3.94 6.29
CA LEU A 6 6.19 -4.83 5.55
C LEU A 6 6.98 -5.94 4.84
N ARG A 7 6.56 -7.22 4.95
CA ARG A 7 7.22 -8.32 4.23
C ARG A 7 6.96 -8.18 2.71
N PRO A 8 7.95 -8.34 1.83
CA PRO A 8 7.72 -8.27 0.39
C PRO A 8 6.79 -9.42 -0.05
N ALA A 9 5.80 -9.09 -0.88
CA ALA A 9 4.92 -10.10 -1.47
C ALA A 9 5.73 -11.06 -2.36
N ASN A 10 5.51 -12.36 -2.19
CA ASN A 10 6.26 -13.43 -2.87
C ASN A 10 6.05 -13.42 -4.40
N ALA A 11 6.82 -12.62 -5.12
CA ALA A 11 6.94 -12.68 -6.56
C ALA A 11 7.88 -13.85 -6.94
N ARG A 12 7.32 -14.90 -7.53
CA ARG A 12 8.11 -16.01 -8.09
C ARG A 12 8.93 -15.51 -9.29
N ILE A 13 10.23 -15.37 -9.11
CA ILE A 13 11.18 -15.21 -10.21
C ILE A 13 11.24 -16.56 -10.95
N THR A 14 10.87 -16.57 -12.23
CA THR A 14 11.13 -17.68 -13.14
C THR A 14 12.10 -17.22 -14.21
N ASP A 15 13.36 -17.60 -14.07
CA ASP A 15 14.40 -17.36 -15.07
C ASP A 15 14.07 -18.07 -16.39
N ALA A 16 14.11 -17.31 -17.50
CA ALA A 16 14.01 -17.85 -18.85
C ALA A 16 14.74 -16.95 -19.88
N GLN A 17 16.07 -17.09 -19.89
CA GLN A 17 16.98 -17.03 -21.05
C GLN A 17 16.59 -16.16 -22.28
N SER A 18 17.41 -15.14 -22.54
CA SER A 18 17.65 -14.59 -23.89
C SER A 18 18.19 -15.66 -24.86
N PRO A 19 18.07 -15.44 -26.18
CA PRO A 19 19.32 -15.18 -26.89
C PRO A 19 19.30 -14.02 -27.90
N ASP A 20 20.50 -13.48 -28.08
CA ASP A 20 20.98 -12.46 -29.01
C ASP A 20 20.65 -12.68 -30.51
N SER A 21 20.34 -11.61 -31.26
CA SER A 21 20.91 -11.32 -32.60
C SER A 21 20.45 -10.00 -33.25
N THR A 22 21.37 -9.04 -33.31
CA THR A 22 21.76 -8.22 -34.49
C THR A 22 20.71 -7.68 -35.49
N LYS A 23 20.61 -6.33 -35.56
CA LYS A 23 20.78 -5.46 -36.77
C LYS A 23 19.72 -4.33 -36.91
N PRO A 24 20.11 -3.05 -37.13
CA PRO A 24 19.18 -1.95 -37.37
C PRO A 24 18.97 -1.62 -38.87
N PRO A 25 17.78 -1.12 -39.26
CA PRO A 25 17.59 -0.20 -40.38
C PRO A 25 17.43 1.25 -39.85
N HIS A 26 18.29 2.16 -40.26
CA HIS A 26 18.10 3.08 -41.41
C HIS A 26 17.33 4.34 -41.00
N ILE A 27 18.07 5.44 -40.91
CA ILE A 27 17.53 6.79 -40.76
C ILE A 27 17.25 7.29 -42.17
N ASP A 28 16.00 7.65 -42.46
CA ASP A 28 15.68 8.49 -43.61
C ASP A 28 15.28 9.87 -43.08
N GLU A 29 16.10 10.88 -43.37
CA GLU A 29 15.71 12.28 -43.25
C GLU A 29 14.72 12.60 -44.38
N ASP A 30 13.56 13.16 -44.03
CA ASP A 30 12.97 14.34 -44.67
C ASP A 30 11.52 14.54 -44.22
N THR A 31 11.28 15.48 -43.31
CA THR A 31 9.95 16.11 -43.16
C THR A 31 10.14 17.54 -42.64
N PRO A 32 9.76 18.59 -43.41
CA PRO A 32 10.06 19.96 -43.03
C PRO A 32 9.22 20.45 -41.84
N MET A 33 9.88 21.09 -40.87
CA MET A 33 9.21 21.79 -39.78
C MET A 33 8.27 22.88 -40.33
N THR A 34 6.96 22.73 -40.11
CA THR A 34 6.03 23.86 -40.17
C THR A 34 5.81 24.36 -38.75
N ILE A 35 6.59 25.37 -38.34
CA ILE A 35 6.36 26.10 -37.10
C ILE A 35 5.15 27.00 -37.31
N SER A 36 4.08 26.78 -36.53
CA SER A 36 2.96 27.72 -36.44
C SER A 36 2.48 27.75 -35.00
N GLY A 37 2.70 28.89 -34.35
CA GLY A 37 2.40 29.08 -32.93
C GLY A 37 0.91 29.06 -32.65
N GLY A 38 0.52 28.33 -31.61
CA GLY A 38 -0.83 28.32 -31.07
C GLY A 38 -0.81 27.65 -29.70
N LEU A 39 -0.64 28.45 -28.64
CA LEU A 39 -0.68 27.98 -27.25
C LEU A 39 -2.08 27.49 -26.88
N SER A 40 -2.40 26.28 -27.32
CA SER A 40 -3.65 25.57 -27.02
C SER A 40 -3.40 24.55 -25.93
N ARG A 41 -3.19 25.01 -24.69
CA ARG A 41 -3.14 24.12 -23.52
C ARG A 41 -4.56 23.92 -22.96
N PRO A 42 -5.18 22.77 -23.26
CA PRO A 42 -5.84 22.00 -22.24
C PRO A 42 -5.03 20.71 -22.08
N THR A 43 -4.08 20.71 -21.13
CA THR A 43 -3.57 19.43 -20.61
C THR A 43 -4.72 18.83 -19.81
N THR A 44 -5.65 18.15 -20.50
CA THR A 44 -6.50 17.17 -19.84
C THR A 44 -5.58 16.27 -19.03
N PRO A 45 -5.81 16.10 -17.72
CA PRO A 45 -4.96 15.23 -16.91
C PRO A 45 -4.91 13.87 -17.61
N PRO A 46 -3.72 13.25 -17.75
CA PRO A 46 -3.60 11.97 -18.42
C PRO A 46 -4.60 11.02 -17.77
N ARG A 47 -5.40 10.31 -18.58
CA ARG A 47 -6.40 9.37 -18.06
C ARG A 47 -5.67 8.37 -17.16
N SER A 48 -5.80 8.56 -15.86
CA SER A 48 -5.10 7.76 -14.85
C SER A 48 -5.32 6.28 -15.15
N SER A 49 -4.22 5.56 -15.38
CA SER A 49 -4.28 4.14 -15.69
C SER A 49 -4.98 3.41 -14.53
N PRO A 50 -5.61 2.25 -14.76
CA PRO A 50 -6.21 1.49 -13.67
C PRO A 50 -5.17 1.16 -12.58
N GLN A 51 -3.90 0.98 -12.97
CA GLN A 51 -2.79 0.79 -12.05
C GLN A 51 -2.51 2.04 -11.18
N THR A 52 -2.50 3.26 -11.74
CA THR A 52 -2.30 4.47 -10.92
C THR A 52 -3.48 4.71 -9.99
N ARG A 53 -4.73 4.46 -10.41
CA ARG A 53 -5.90 4.55 -9.52
C ARG A 53 -5.82 3.60 -8.34
N ASN A 54 -5.41 2.35 -8.60
CA ASN A 54 -5.21 1.35 -7.55
C ASN A 54 -4.04 1.72 -6.62
N LEU A 55 -3.00 2.38 -7.15
CA LEU A 55 -1.89 2.88 -6.35
C LEU A 55 -2.33 4.05 -5.46
N THR A 56 -3.01 5.06 -6.00
CA THR A 56 -3.57 6.18 -5.22
C THR A 56 -4.53 5.70 -4.13
N ALA A 57 -5.41 4.73 -4.43
CA ALA A 57 -6.28 4.13 -3.42
C ALA A 57 -5.48 3.43 -2.30
N LYS A 58 -4.41 2.69 -2.64
CA LYS A 58 -3.51 2.09 -1.64
C LYS A 58 -2.77 3.14 -0.81
N ASN A 59 -2.29 4.22 -1.41
CA ASN A 59 -1.62 5.31 -0.69
C ASN A 59 -2.60 5.99 0.30
N ARG A 60 -3.84 6.27 -0.13
CA ARG A 60 -4.93 6.77 0.74
C ARG A 60 -5.25 5.83 1.89
N ARG A 61 -5.35 4.52 1.61
CA ARG A 61 -5.57 3.49 2.64
C ARG A 61 -4.41 3.39 3.63
N LYS A 62 -3.16 3.50 3.18
CA LYS A 62 -1.96 3.55 4.04
C LYS A 62 -2.01 4.77 4.96
N ARG A 63 -2.26 5.95 4.41
CA ARG A 63 -2.42 7.21 5.16
C ARG A 63 -3.56 7.12 6.19
N TYR A 64 -4.68 6.50 5.85
CA TYR A 64 -5.77 6.24 6.80
C TYR A 64 -5.32 5.40 8.00
N LEU A 65 -4.57 4.31 7.79
CA LEU A 65 -4.06 3.46 8.87
C LEU A 65 -3.03 4.16 9.75
N GLU A 66 -2.17 5.01 9.17
CA GLU A 66 -1.21 5.83 9.91
C GLU A 66 -1.90 6.85 10.83
N LEU A 67 -3.02 7.43 10.37
CA LEU A 67 -3.84 8.37 11.14
C LEU A 67 -4.79 7.70 12.14
N ASN A 68 -5.15 6.43 11.94
CA ASN A 68 -6.10 5.69 12.79
C ASN A 68 -5.48 4.43 13.43
N PRO A 69 -4.52 4.57 14.38
CA PRO A 69 -3.98 3.43 15.13
C PRO A 69 -5.03 2.60 15.90
N SER A 70 -6.23 3.16 16.14
CA SER A 70 -7.34 2.49 16.82
C SER A 70 -7.85 1.25 16.08
N TYR A 71 -7.74 1.22 14.75
CA TYR A 71 -8.16 0.09 13.92
C TYR A 71 -7.56 -1.24 14.39
N PHE A 72 -6.27 -1.26 14.76
CA PHE A 72 -5.57 -2.46 15.25
C PHE A 72 -5.89 -2.82 16.72
N THR A 73 -6.67 -2.00 17.42
CA THR A 73 -7.16 -2.25 18.78
C THR A 73 -8.64 -2.61 18.83
N ASP A 74 -9.38 -2.50 17.72
CA ASP A 74 -10.81 -2.76 17.68
C ASP A 74 -11.11 -4.27 17.76
N PRO A 75 -11.92 -4.75 18.74
CA PRO A 75 -12.21 -6.18 18.90
C PRO A 75 -12.98 -6.82 17.74
N SER A 76 -13.56 -6.04 16.84
CA SER A 76 -14.18 -6.53 15.60
C SER A 76 -13.16 -7.06 14.60
N LEU A 77 -11.93 -6.56 14.61
CA LEU A 77 -10.87 -6.98 13.67
C LEU A 77 -10.51 -8.48 13.84
N GLU A 78 -10.77 -9.07 15.00
CA GLU A 78 -10.65 -10.51 15.22
C GLU A 78 -11.58 -11.35 14.31
N LEU A 79 -12.74 -10.80 13.95
CA LEU A 79 -13.74 -11.47 13.12
C LEU A 79 -13.41 -11.39 11.63
N ALA A 80 -12.56 -10.43 11.22
CA ALA A 80 -12.11 -10.32 9.83
C ALA A 80 -11.31 -11.56 9.42
N ASP A 81 -10.32 -11.98 10.23
CA ASP A 81 -9.62 -13.26 10.07
C ASP A 81 -9.55 -14.03 11.41
N PRO A 82 -10.58 -14.86 11.70
CA PRO A 82 -10.64 -15.62 12.95
C PRO A 82 -9.55 -16.68 13.11
N LEU A 83 -8.93 -17.13 12.01
CA LEU A 83 -7.92 -18.20 12.04
C LEU A 83 -6.52 -17.62 12.30
N LEU A 84 -6.22 -16.53 11.61
CA LEU A 84 -4.99 -15.77 11.80
C LEU A 84 -4.93 -15.18 13.21
N TYR A 85 -6.04 -14.67 13.76
CA TYR A 85 -6.09 -14.15 15.12
C TYR A 85 -5.81 -15.24 16.17
N ASP A 86 -6.41 -16.42 16.02
CA ASP A 86 -6.21 -17.57 16.92
C ASP A 86 -4.73 -17.98 16.96
N ARG A 87 -4.09 -18.01 15.78
CA ARG A 87 -2.68 -18.38 15.61
C ARG A 87 -1.67 -17.30 15.97
N LEU A 88 -1.93 -16.01 15.76
CA LEU A 88 -0.94 -14.94 15.97
C LEU A 88 -1.09 -14.22 17.31
N ILE A 89 -2.31 -14.13 17.85
CA ILE A 89 -2.61 -13.43 19.10
C ILE A 89 -3.00 -14.43 20.19
N ARG A 90 -4.09 -15.19 19.97
CA ARG A 90 -4.73 -15.97 21.03
C ARG A 90 -3.83 -17.06 21.61
N ARG A 91 -2.93 -17.66 20.82
CA ARG A 91 -1.99 -18.68 21.32
C ARG A 91 -1.02 -18.16 22.39
N PHE A 92 -0.59 -16.90 22.28
CA PHE A 92 0.35 -16.25 23.21
C PHE A 92 -0.34 -15.61 24.41
N GLN A 93 -1.66 -15.48 24.34
CA GLN A 93 -2.49 -14.97 25.42
C GLN A 93 -2.46 -15.92 26.63
N THR A 94 -2.30 -15.35 27.82
CA THR A 94 -2.32 -16.12 29.07
C THR A 94 -3.74 -16.61 29.40
N ALA A 95 -3.84 -17.62 30.27
CA ALA A 95 -5.14 -18.11 30.74
C ALA A 95 -5.98 -17.01 31.43
N SER A 96 -5.33 -16.09 32.16
CA SER A 96 -5.95 -14.94 32.80
C SER A 96 -6.55 -13.97 31.79
N GLU A 97 -5.79 -13.60 30.76
CA GLU A 97 -6.26 -12.72 29.67
C GLU A 97 -7.40 -13.36 28.85
N ARG A 98 -7.39 -14.68 28.64
CA ARG A 98 -8.51 -15.40 28.01
C ARG A 98 -9.76 -15.41 28.87
N GLU A 99 -9.61 -15.50 30.20
CA GLU A 99 -10.75 -15.46 31.11
C GLU A 99 -11.38 -14.05 31.17
N THR A 100 -10.57 -12.99 31.21
CA THR A 100 -11.09 -11.62 31.19
C THR A 100 -11.77 -11.29 29.87
N GLU A 101 -11.16 -11.65 28.73
CA GLU A 101 -11.78 -11.50 27.41
C GLU A 101 -13.06 -12.33 27.29
N GLY A 102 -13.03 -13.60 27.71
CA GLY A 102 -14.21 -14.47 27.71
C GLY A 102 -15.34 -13.95 28.60
N ARG A 103 -15.00 -13.30 29.72
CA ARG A 103 -15.97 -12.65 30.62
C ARG A 103 -16.54 -11.37 30.02
N LEU A 104 -15.75 -10.60 29.28
CA LEU A 104 -16.19 -9.40 28.55
C LEU A 104 -17.11 -9.76 27.37
N LYS A 105 -16.76 -10.79 26.59
CA LYS A 105 -17.55 -11.28 25.44
C LYS A 105 -18.79 -12.10 25.88
N GLY A 106 -18.77 -12.65 27.08
CA GLY A 106 -19.80 -13.54 27.60
C GLY A 106 -19.89 -14.87 26.85
N PHE A 107 -20.80 -15.74 27.30
CA PHE A 107 -20.98 -17.08 26.69
C PHE A 107 -21.44 -17.01 25.23
N SER A 108 -22.38 -16.11 24.91
CA SER A 108 -22.88 -15.92 23.54
C SER A 108 -21.80 -15.39 22.59
N GLY A 109 -20.95 -14.45 23.04
CA GLY A 109 -19.82 -13.95 22.26
C GLY A 109 -18.78 -15.03 21.98
N GLN A 110 -18.38 -15.80 23.02
CA GLN A 110 -17.47 -16.94 22.84
C GLN A 110 -18.00 -17.96 21.83
N MET A 111 -19.28 -18.35 21.96
CA MET A 111 -19.92 -19.29 21.04
C MET A 111 -20.02 -18.76 19.61
N ALA A 112 -20.27 -17.46 19.43
CA ALA A 112 -20.23 -16.82 18.12
C ALA A 112 -18.82 -16.88 17.51
N THR A 113 -17.77 -16.52 18.25
CA THR A 113 -16.38 -16.60 17.78
C THR A 113 -15.94 -18.05 17.48
N ASP A 114 -16.41 -19.03 18.26
CA ASP A 114 -16.19 -20.45 17.97
C ASP A 114 -16.86 -20.89 16.65
N LEU A 115 -18.08 -20.42 16.38
CA LEU A 115 -18.81 -20.67 15.14
C LEU A 115 -18.09 -20.06 13.94
N TRP A 116 -17.74 -18.77 14.00
CA TRP A 116 -16.97 -18.09 12.96
C TRP A 116 -15.62 -18.77 12.68
N ARG A 117 -14.91 -19.23 13.72
CA ARG A 117 -13.68 -20.04 13.53
C ARG A 117 -13.97 -21.38 12.84
N ALA A 118 -15.05 -22.09 13.21
CA ALA A 118 -15.41 -23.35 12.57
C ALA A 118 -15.84 -23.20 11.11
N GLU A 119 -16.50 -22.09 10.77
CA GLU A 119 -16.86 -21.71 9.40
C GLU A 119 -15.63 -21.35 8.59
N ALA A 120 -14.78 -20.44 9.09
CA ALA A 120 -13.54 -20.06 8.41
C ALA A 120 -12.61 -21.25 8.15
N LYS A 121 -12.50 -22.24 9.06
CA LYS A 121 -11.73 -23.48 8.80
C LYS A 121 -12.34 -24.35 7.69
N LYS A 122 -13.66 -24.35 7.50
CA LYS A 122 -14.29 -25.03 6.36
C LYS A 122 -14.06 -24.28 5.07
N ASP A 123 -14.17 -22.95 5.11
CA ASP A 123 -14.00 -22.12 3.92
C ASP A 123 -12.55 -22.15 3.42
N ALA A 124 -11.56 -22.05 4.32
CA ALA A 124 -10.14 -22.19 3.98
C ALA A 124 -9.77 -23.55 3.35
N LEU A 125 -10.56 -24.61 3.61
CA LEU A 125 -10.42 -25.91 2.92
C LEU A 125 -11.10 -25.95 1.55
N ALA A 126 -12.17 -25.17 1.35
CA ALA A 126 -12.92 -25.11 0.10
C ALA A 126 -12.31 -24.11 -0.90
N GLN A 127 -11.80 -22.99 -0.40
CA GLN A 127 -11.18 -21.90 -1.13
C GLN A 127 -9.87 -21.46 -0.43
N PRO A 128 -8.75 -22.19 -0.62
CA PRO A 128 -7.47 -21.79 -0.05
C PRO A 128 -7.02 -20.43 -0.60
N ASN A 129 -7.01 -19.40 0.25
CA ASN A 129 -6.59 -18.06 -0.14
C ASN A 129 -5.06 -18.06 -0.38
N PRO A 130 -4.56 -17.72 -1.60
CA PRO A 130 -3.13 -17.73 -1.90
C PRO A 130 -2.32 -16.70 -1.11
N ASN A 131 -2.98 -15.67 -0.57
CA ASN A 131 -2.37 -14.64 0.25
C ASN A 131 -2.26 -15.03 1.74
N SER A 132 -2.94 -16.08 2.20
CA SER A 132 -2.93 -16.45 3.62
C SER A 132 -1.56 -17.02 4.05
N LEU A 133 -1.13 -16.66 5.26
CA LEU A 133 0.11 -17.15 5.86
C LEU A 133 0.08 -18.66 6.21
N PHE A 134 -1.11 -19.28 6.26
CA PHE A 134 -1.30 -20.67 6.68
C PHE A 134 -2.10 -21.46 5.65
N ILE A 135 -1.73 -22.73 5.42
CA ILE A 135 -2.53 -23.66 4.61
C ILE A 135 -3.37 -24.53 5.55
N TYR A 136 -4.63 -24.75 5.19
CA TYR A 136 -5.52 -25.67 5.87
C TYR A 136 -5.72 -26.90 4.98
N ASN A 137 -5.40 -28.08 5.51
CA ASN A 137 -5.47 -29.35 4.82
C ASN A 137 -6.36 -30.33 5.60
N ARG A 138 -7.06 -31.25 4.91
CA ARG A 138 -7.80 -32.32 5.58
C ARG A 138 -6.86 -33.50 5.83
N GLY A 139 -6.56 -33.76 7.10
CA GLY A 139 -5.73 -34.89 7.52
C GLY A 139 -6.42 -36.25 7.36
N PRO A 140 -5.68 -37.36 7.56
CA PRO A 140 -6.16 -38.72 7.24
C PRO A 140 -7.42 -39.16 7.98
N GLN A 141 -7.68 -38.58 9.17
CA GLN A 141 -8.84 -38.87 10.01
C GLN A 141 -9.97 -37.83 9.88
N GLY A 142 -9.94 -37.01 8.81
CA GLY A 142 -10.92 -35.93 8.59
C GLY A 142 -10.71 -34.67 9.45
N GLN A 143 -9.80 -34.72 10.43
CA GLN A 143 -9.34 -33.55 11.19
C GLN A 143 -8.74 -32.50 10.25
N ILE A 144 -9.05 -31.23 10.51
CA ILE A 144 -8.42 -30.11 9.81
C ILE A 144 -7.02 -29.96 10.41
N VAL A 145 -6.01 -30.30 9.62
CA VAL A 145 -4.60 -30.17 9.96
C VAL A 145 -4.09 -28.91 9.29
N GLU A 146 -3.39 -28.09 10.05
CA GLU A 146 -2.96 -26.77 9.62
C GLU A 146 -1.47 -26.86 9.35
N GLU A 147 -1.08 -26.62 8.09
CA GLU A 147 0.30 -26.77 7.63
C GLU A 147 0.94 -25.37 7.60
N ASP A 148 1.95 -25.20 8.44
CA ASP A 148 2.69 -23.94 8.58
C ASP A 148 3.56 -23.73 7.36
N LYS A 149 3.35 -22.60 6.68
CA LYS A 149 3.78 -22.46 5.29
C LYS A 149 5.28 -22.30 5.14
N ASP A 150 5.96 -21.63 6.09
CA ASP A 150 7.43 -21.56 6.17
C ASP A 150 7.95 -21.18 7.59
N GLU A 151 7.32 -20.26 8.33
CA GLU A 151 7.78 -19.81 9.66
C GLU A 151 6.61 -19.53 10.61
N VAL A 152 6.82 -19.78 11.92
CA VAL A 152 5.87 -19.48 12.99
C VAL A 152 6.55 -18.50 13.95
N PRO A 153 5.88 -17.42 14.43
CA PRO A 153 6.50 -16.49 15.37
C PRO A 153 7.03 -17.20 16.62
N MET A 154 8.07 -16.70 17.27
CA MET A 154 8.54 -17.30 18.54
C MET A 154 8.08 -16.47 19.75
N THR A 155 7.70 -15.22 19.55
CA THR A 155 7.31 -14.26 20.60
C THR A 155 5.92 -13.65 20.38
N ARG A 156 5.33 -13.13 21.46
CA ARG A 156 4.03 -12.42 21.44
C ARG A 156 4.12 -11.14 20.59
N GLU A 157 5.27 -10.49 20.63
CA GLU A 157 5.62 -9.26 19.94
C GLU A 157 5.67 -9.50 18.41
N GLU A 158 6.37 -10.55 17.97
CA GLU A 158 6.38 -10.97 16.55
C GLU A 158 4.98 -11.38 16.07
N GLY A 159 4.25 -12.17 16.87
CA GLY A 159 2.86 -12.54 16.55
C GLY A 159 1.97 -11.32 16.33
N ARG A 160 2.07 -10.32 17.21
CA ARG A 160 1.36 -9.05 17.05
C ARG A 160 1.85 -8.25 15.84
N ALA A 161 3.16 -8.22 15.55
CA ALA A 161 3.70 -7.53 14.39
C ALA A 161 3.19 -8.15 13.08
N TRP A 162 3.15 -9.47 12.97
CA TRP A 162 2.63 -10.19 11.80
C TRP A 162 1.12 -10.01 11.65
N TRP A 163 0.38 -9.96 12.76
CA TRP A 163 -1.06 -9.64 12.75
C TRP A 163 -1.30 -8.23 12.18
N VAL A 164 -0.51 -7.24 12.62
CA VAL A 164 -0.59 -5.86 12.11
C VAL A 164 -0.18 -5.79 10.63
N ASP A 165 0.87 -6.49 10.20
CA ASP A 165 1.29 -6.53 8.78
C ASP A 165 0.20 -7.15 7.90
N GLU A 166 -0.30 -8.35 8.20
CA GLU A 166 -1.31 -8.99 7.34
C GLU A 166 -2.66 -8.24 7.36
N MET A 167 -3.09 -7.71 8.50
CA MET A 167 -4.28 -6.83 8.56
C MET A 167 -4.07 -5.53 7.78
N THR A 168 -2.84 -4.99 7.75
CA THR A 168 -2.48 -3.86 6.88
C THR A 168 -2.55 -4.26 5.40
N GLN A 169 -1.93 -5.37 4.99
CA GLN A 169 -1.96 -5.85 3.60
C GLN A 169 -3.40 -6.09 3.13
N ARG A 170 -4.21 -6.76 3.95
CA ARG A 170 -5.63 -7.01 3.69
C ARG A 170 -6.42 -5.70 3.52
N PHE A 171 -6.21 -4.74 4.41
CA PHE A 171 -6.85 -3.43 4.31
C PHE A 171 -6.42 -2.67 3.04
N LEU A 172 -5.13 -2.68 2.70
CA LEU A 172 -4.60 -2.08 1.48
C LEU A 172 -5.16 -2.74 0.20
N ARG A 173 -5.34 -4.07 0.19
CA ARG A 173 -5.98 -4.80 -0.92
C ARG A 173 -7.45 -4.43 -1.08
N GLY A 174 -8.17 -4.14 0.01
CA GLY A 174 -9.60 -3.89 0.00
C GLY A 174 -10.43 -5.12 0.41
N GLU A 175 -9.84 -6.01 1.20
CA GLU A 175 -10.38 -7.32 1.58
C GLU A 175 -11.07 -7.30 2.97
N ASP A 176 -11.25 -6.12 3.58
CA ASP A 176 -12.11 -5.95 4.76
C ASP A 176 -13.56 -5.66 4.32
N GLY A 177 -14.45 -6.62 4.53
CA GLY A 177 -15.85 -6.52 4.10
C GLY A 177 -16.70 -5.58 4.95
N ASP A 178 -16.28 -5.30 6.19
CA ASP A 178 -17.01 -4.46 7.13
C ASP A 178 -16.64 -2.97 6.98
N PHE A 179 -15.55 -2.66 6.27
CA PHE A 179 -15.05 -1.30 6.11
C PHE A 179 -15.56 -0.59 4.83
N GLU A 180 -16.15 0.60 4.97
CA GLU A 180 -16.58 1.40 3.82
C GLU A 180 -15.41 2.18 3.18
N TYR A 181 -14.65 1.50 2.32
CA TYR A 181 -13.51 2.07 1.59
C TYR A 181 -13.80 3.35 0.80
N LYS A 182 -15.05 3.59 0.37
CA LYS A 182 -15.44 4.83 -0.33
C LYS A 182 -15.10 6.09 0.48
N ASN A 183 -15.16 6.00 1.81
CA ASN A 183 -14.87 7.10 2.72
C ASN A 183 -13.37 7.42 2.85
N VAL A 184 -12.50 6.56 2.29
CA VAL A 184 -11.04 6.74 2.26
C VAL A 184 -10.57 6.92 0.82
N ASP A 185 -10.90 5.99 -0.08
CA ASP A 185 -10.49 5.98 -1.49
C ASP A 185 -10.96 7.24 -2.25
N GLY A 186 -12.08 7.85 -1.83
CA GLY A 186 -12.65 9.04 -2.46
C GLY A 186 -12.21 10.37 -1.84
N LYS A 187 -11.48 10.38 -0.72
CA LYS A 187 -11.11 11.61 0.00
C LYS A 187 -9.68 12.05 -0.31
N TRP A 188 -9.55 13.31 -0.71
CA TRP A 188 -8.26 13.99 -0.91
C TRP A 188 -7.50 14.25 0.41
N GLU A 189 -8.21 14.24 1.55
CA GLU A 189 -7.60 14.38 2.89
C GLU A 189 -6.59 13.24 3.23
N PHE A 190 -6.69 12.11 2.52
CA PHE A 190 -5.74 11.00 2.61
C PHE A 190 -4.78 10.92 1.42
N ASP A 191 -4.81 11.89 0.49
CA ASP A 191 -3.73 11.99 -0.50
C ASP A 191 -2.40 12.26 0.20
N ASP A 192 -1.34 11.66 -0.33
CA ASP A 192 -0.05 11.61 0.32
C ASP A 192 0.70 12.95 0.11
N PRO A 193 0.92 13.78 1.16
CA PRO A 193 1.57 15.08 1.00
C PRO A 193 3.06 14.97 0.70
N GLU A 194 3.65 13.78 0.86
CA GLU A 194 5.03 13.47 0.52
C GLU A 194 5.11 13.07 -0.97
N GLU A 195 4.11 12.36 -1.51
CA GLU A 195 3.97 12.17 -2.96
C GLU A 195 3.77 13.50 -3.70
N GLU A 196 3.00 14.43 -3.13
CA GLU A 196 2.90 15.81 -3.66
C GLU A 196 4.24 16.56 -3.62
N ARG A 197 5.04 16.41 -2.55
CA ARG A 197 6.38 17.00 -2.44
C ARG A 197 7.35 16.37 -3.43
N ASP A 198 7.45 15.06 -3.50
CA ASP A 198 8.33 14.36 -4.45
C ASP A 198 7.97 14.70 -5.91
N VAL A 199 6.70 14.95 -6.22
CA VAL A 199 6.27 15.43 -7.55
C VAL A 199 6.63 16.91 -7.75
N GLN A 200 6.50 17.76 -6.73
CA GLN A 200 6.93 19.17 -6.77
C GLN A 200 8.45 19.27 -6.92
N ASP A 201 9.23 18.56 -6.12
CA ASP A 201 10.69 18.56 -6.15
C ASP A 201 11.20 18.06 -7.51
N ARG A 202 10.66 16.96 -8.05
CA ARG A 202 10.95 16.54 -9.43
C ARG A 202 10.53 17.57 -10.49
N TRP A 203 9.44 18.31 -10.26
CA TRP A 203 9.04 19.40 -11.15
C TRP A 203 10.01 20.59 -11.09
N PHE A 204 10.46 20.98 -9.89
CA PHE A 204 11.49 21.99 -9.68
C PHE A 204 12.85 21.58 -10.25
N GLU A 205 13.28 20.32 -10.08
CA GLU A 205 14.51 19.78 -10.69
C GLU A 205 14.40 19.70 -12.22
N SER A 206 13.21 19.43 -12.77
CA SER A 206 12.96 19.42 -14.22
C SER A 206 12.78 20.80 -14.83
N MET A 207 12.58 21.84 -14.00
CA MET A 207 12.49 23.21 -14.46
C MET A 207 13.90 23.68 -14.80
N GLU A 208 14.17 23.80 -16.10
CA GLU A 208 15.41 24.39 -16.58
C GLU A 208 15.56 25.79 -15.99
N SER A 209 16.69 26.03 -15.32
CA SER A 209 17.01 27.29 -14.67
C SER A 209 17.17 28.38 -15.72
N ASP A 210 16.11 29.17 -15.94
CA ASP A 210 16.13 30.37 -16.79
C ASP A 210 17.15 31.43 -16.30
N PHE A 211 17.72 31.22 -15.11
CA PHE A 211 18.82 32.01 -14.56
C PHE A 211 20.18 31.69 -15.21
N ASP A 212 20.40 30.47 -15.70
CA ASP A 212 21.69 29.99 -16.22
C ASP A 212 21.76 29.97 -17.77
N SER A 213 20.64 30.17 -18.47
CA SER A 213 20.55 30.09 -19.94
C SER A 213 21.07 31.34 -20.69
N GLU A 214 21.47 32.41 -19.99
CA GLU A 214 22.11 33.61 -20.60
C GLU A 214 23.52 33.92 -20.07
N GLY A 215 24.38 32.90 -20.04
CA GLY A 215 25.76 33.07 -20.48
C GLY A 215 26.83 33.49 -19.45
N GLU A 216 28.06 33.14 -19.83
CA GLU A 216 29.31 33.40 -19.11
C GLU A 216 29.43 34.81 -18.51
N GLY A 217 29.46 34.88 -17.17
CA GLY A 217 30.25 35.89 -16.45
C GLY A 217 29.98 37.36 -16.78
N ARG A 218 28.74 37.73 -17.11
CA ARG A 218 28.34 39.13 -17.27
C ARG A 218 27.25 39.50 -16.29
N GLU A 219 27.69 40.11 -15.19
CA GLU A 219 26.84 40.91 -14.33
C GLU A 219 26.00 41.86 -15.20
N LYS A 220 24.71 41.56 -15.36
CA LYS A 220 23.74 42.51 -15.91
C LYS A 220 23.56 43.61 -14.88
N VAL A 221 24.49 44.57 -14.91
CA VAL A 221 24.40 45.81 -14.14
C VAL A 221 23.09 46.47 -14.55
N LEU A 222 22.08 46.31 -13.70
CA LEU A 222 20.83 47.05 -13.82
C LEU A 222 21.15 48.52 -13.54
N MET A 223 21.51 49.25 -14.59
CA MET A 223 21.52 50.71 -14.59
C MET A 223 20.07 51.18 -14.46
N GLY A 224 19.56 51.13 -13.23
CA GLY A 224 18.37 51.87 -12.87
C GLY A 224 18.69 53.35 -13.01
N GLU A 225 18.14 54.00 -14.03
CA GLU A 225 17.95 55.45 -14.01
C GLU A 225 16.94 55.77 -12.90
N THR A 226 17.41 55.79 -11.65
CA THR A 226 16.70 56.39 -10.53
C THR A 226 16.71 57.90 -10.74
N GLY A 227 15.77 58.38 -11.57
CA GLY A 227 15.48 59.80 -11.75
C GLY A 227 14.91 60.38 -10.46
N VAL A 228 15.80 60.73 -9.52
CA VAL A 228 15.45 61.53 -8.35
C VAL A 228 15.09 62.93 -8.85
N GLN A 229 13.79 63.25 -8.80
CA GLN A 229 13.32 64.61 -9.01
C GLN A 229 13.38 65.35 -7.67
N ASP A 230 14.34 66.27 -7.54
CA ASP A 230 14.28 67.30 -6.49
C ASP A 230 13.03 68.17 -6.70
N TYR A 231 12.33 68.46 -5.59
CA TYR A 231 11.15 69.33 -5.48
C TYR A 231 11.43 70.44 -4.45
#